data_AF-A0A9D0ZE34-F1
#
_entry.id   AF-A0A9D0ZE34-F1
#
_cell.length_a   1.000
_cell.length_b   1.000
_cell.length_c   1.000
_cell.angle_alpha   90.00
_cell.angle_beta   90.00
_cell.angle_gamma   90.00
#
_symmetry.space_group_name_H-M   'P 1'
#
loop_
_entity.id
_entity.type
_entity.pdbx_description
1 polymer ?
#
loop_
_entity_poly.entity_id
_entity_poly.type
_entity_poly.pdbx_seq_one_letter_code
_entity_poly.pdbx_strand_id
1 'polypeptide(L)'
;MKKKLAIAAALLLIAAVGAYFCLPVRLVPEEDAGGLRVTYIESLHAAVQVDYLTEQYSLEPGTPEYDETLELLQISRCRRTLGTLFGRDSADGAQSTMTITSGSGWMVMLTDAGEVLVNGRAYRCQAKPLIYAILDLARE
;
A
#
# COMPACT_ATOMS: atom_id res chain seq x y z
N MET A 1 -2.53 23.64 40.41
CA MET A 1 -1.62 22.59 39.86
C MET A 1 -2.32 21.64 38.88
N LYS A 2 -3.51 21.11 39.17
CA LYS A 2 -4.24 20.17 38.30
C LYS A 2 -4.49 20.66 36.85
N LYS A 3 -4.84 21.94 36.66
CA LYS A 3 -5.08 22.52 35.31
C LYS A 3 -3.82 22.53 34.42
N LYS A 4 -2.65 22.86 34.97
CA LYS A 4 -1.38 22.86 34.21
C LYS A 4 -0.97 21.45 33.80
N LEU A 5 -1.21 20.47 34.68
CA LEU A 5 -0.94 19.06 34.41
C LEU A 5 -1.86 18.50 33.30
N ALA A 6 -3.14 18.87 33.33
CA ALA A 6 -4.10 18.48 32.30
C ALA A 6 -3.75 19.06 30.92
N ILE A 7 -3.30 20.33 30.86
CA ILE A 7 -2.85 20.96 29.62
C ILE A 7 -1.59 20.26 29.08
N ALA A 8 -0.60 19.96 29.93
CA ALA A 8 0.59 19.24 29.52
C ALA A 8 0.27 17.83 28.99
N ALA A 9 -0.61 17.10 29.68
CA ALA A 9 -1.07 15.79 29.23
C ALA A 9 -1.81 15.85 27.87
N ALA A 10 -2.66 16.86 27.67
CA ALA A 10 -3.36 17.05 26.41
C ALA A 10 -2.39 17.34 25.23
N LEU A 11 -1.37 18.18 25.46
CA LEU A 11 -0.34 18.47 24.46
C LEU A 11 0.49 17.22 24.11
N LEU A 12 0.86 16.41 25.11
CA LEU A 12 1.56 15.14 24.90
C LEU A 12 0.71 14.14 24.10
N LEU A 13 -0.60 14.07 24.37
CA LEU A 13 -1.53 13.25 23.60
C LEU A 13 -1.60 13.69 22.13
N ILE A 14 -1.71 14.99 21.86
CA ILE A 14 -1.71 15.53 20.49
C ILE A 14 -0.40 15.19 19.78
N ALA A 15 0.75 15.35 20.46
CA ALA A 15 2.05 15.01 19.89
C ALA A 15 2.19 13.51 19.60
N ALA A 16 1.75 12.65 20.51
CA ALA A 16 1.77 11.20 20.33
C ALA A 16 0.87 10.74 19.18
N VAL A 17 -0.34 11.31 19.07
CA VAL A 17 -1.26 11.04 17.96
C VAL A 17 -0.66 11.52 16.63
N GLY A 18 -0.09 12.72 16.60
CA GLY A 18 0.59 13.23 15.41
C GLY A 18 1.77 12.36 14.97
N ALA A 19 2.59 11.91 15.91
CA ALA A 19 3.71 11.00 15.64
C ALA A 19 3.22 9.66 15.07
N TYR A 20 2.15 9.09 15.62
CA TYR A 20 1.56 7.83 15.16
C TYR A 20 1.13 7.88 13.69
N PHE A 21 0.46 8.97 13.28
CA PHE A 21 0.00 9.15 11.89
C PHE A 21 1.13 9.54 10.91
N CYS A 22 2.25 10.07 11.41
CA CYS A 22 3.39 10.46 10.58
C CYS A 22 4.46 9.38 10.39
N LEU A 23 4.44 8.31 11.20
CA LEU A 23 5.39 7.20 11.08
C LEU A 23 5.18 6.44 9.76
N PRO A 24 6.24 6.23 8.96
CA PRO A 24 6.15 5.44 7.74
C PRO A 24 5.76 3.99 8.06
N VAL A 25 5.13 3.34 7.09
CA VAL A 25 4.64 1.96 7.21
C VAL A 25 5.31 1.11 6.16
N ARG A 26 5.86 -0.03 6.61
CA ARG A 26 6.29 -1.11 5.72
C ARG A 26 5.07 -1.82 5.19
N LEU A 27 4.95 -1.93 3.87
CA LEU A 27 3.75 -2.50 3.26
C LEU A 27 3.75 -4.02 3.27
N VAL A 28 4.93 -4.65 3.32
CA VAL A 28 5.13 -6.10 3.36
C VAL A 28 6.14 -6.43 4.48
N PRO A 29 6.07 -7.61 5.12
CA PRO A 29 7.13 -8.11 6.02
C PRO A 29 8.52 -8.16 5.34
N GLU A 30 9.58 -8.15 6.16
CA GLU A 30 10.98 -8.16 5.68
C GLU A 30 11.37 -9.45 4.94
N GLU A 31 10.72 -10.56 5.27
CA GLU A 31 10.99 -11.87 4.68
C GLU A 31 9.68 -12.50 4.22
N ASP A 32 9.63 -12.93 2.96
CA ASP A 32 8.53 -13.72 2.42
C ASP A 32 9.05 -14.90 1.58
N ALA A 33 9.28 -16.04 2.23
CA ALA A 33 9.93 -17.19 1.61
C ALA A 33 9.14 -17.88 0.47
N GLY A 34 7.92 -17.43 0.16
CA GLY A 34 7.03 -18.09 -0.80
C GLY A 34 6.81 -17.35 -2.13
N GLY A 35 7.55 -16.26 -2.39
CA GLY A 35 7.44 -15.48 -3.61
C GLY A 35 6.27 -14.49 -3.62
N LEU A 36 6.23 -13.62 -4.62
CA LEU A 36 5.16 -12.62 -4.77
C LEU A 36 4.30 -12.95 -5.98
N ARG A 37 2.98 -12.93 -5.80
CA ARG A 37 2.02 -12.94 -6.91
C ARG A 37 1.50 -11.54 -7.11
N VAL A 38 1.70 -10.99 -8.30
CA VAL A 38 1.25 -9.65 -8.67
C VAL A 38 0.10 -9.78 -9.66
N THR A 39 -0.99 -9.06 -9.42
CA THR A 39 -2.12 -8.93 -10.33
C THR A 39 -2.36 -7.45 -10.59
N TYR A 40 -2.22 -7.04 -11.84
CA TYR A 40 -2.47 -5.67 -12.29
C TYR A 40 -3.78 -5.61 -13.07
N ILE A 41 -4.63 -4.63 -12.75
CA ILE A 41 -5.90 -4.37 -13.43
C ILE A 41 -5.96 -2.89 -13.78
N GLU A 42 -6.18 -2.57 -15.05
CA GLU A 42 -6.37 -1.20 -15.54
C GLU A 42 -7.69 -1.09 -16.29
N SER A 43 -8.47 -0.05 -15.96
CA SER A 43 -9.71 0.31 -16.63
C SER A 43 -9.42 1.14 -17.88
N LEU A 44 -9.71 0.56 -19.03
CA LEU A 44 -9.60 1.20 -20.33
C LEU A 44 -10.96 1.83 -20.66
N HIS A 45 -11.00 3.17 -20.70
CA HIS A 45 -12.21 3.89 -21.07
C HIS A 45 -12.33 3.96 -22.59
N ALA A 46 -13.17 3.10 -23.19
CA ALA A 46 -13.68 3.32 -24.53
C ALA A 46 -14.96 4.18 -24.46
N ALA A 47 -15.26 4.94 -25.51
CA ALA A 47 -16.34 5.95 -25.51
C ALA A 47 -17.76 5.41 -25.17
N VAL A 48 -17.96 4.09 -25.12
CA VAL A 48 -19.27 3.43 -24.88
C VAL A 48 -19.17 2.22 -23.94
N GLN A 49 -17.96 1.72 -23.63
CA GLN A 49 -17.74 0.50 -22.86
C GLN A 49 -16.50 0.64 -21.97
N VAL A 50 -16.55 0.06 -20.77
CA VAL A 50 -15.38 -0.08 -19.89
C VAL A 50 -14.76 -1.45 -20.16
N ASP A 51 -13.59 -1.46 -20.76
CA ASP A 51 -12.77 -2.66 -20.90
C ASP A 51 -11.71 -2.70 -19.80
N TYR A 52 -11.19 -3.89 -19.50
CA TYR A 52 -10.17 -4.07 -18.46
C TYR A 52 -8.97 -4.80 -19.03
N LEU A 53 -7.77 -4.24 -18.84
CA LEU A 53 -6.52 -4.97 -18.98
C LEU A 53 -6.27 -5.71 -17.67
N THR A 54 -5.99 -7.02 -17.74
CA THR A 54 -5.60 -7.83 -16.57
C THR A 54 -4.29 -8.55 -16.87
N GLU A 55 -3.29 -8.34 -16.02
CA GLU A 55 -1.97 -8.97 -16.11
C GLU A 55 -1.64 -9.65 -14.78
N GLN A 56 -1.00 -10.82 -14.85
CA GLN A 56 -0.61 -11.61 -13.69
C GLN A 56 0.84 -12.06 -13.81
N TYR A 57 1.59 -11.87 -12.72
CA TYR A 57 3.01 -12.15 -12.64
C TYR A 57 3.33 -12.94 -11.38
N SER A 58 4.31 -13.82 -11.46
CA SER A 58 4.89 -14.51 -10.31
C SER A 58 6.36 -14.13 -10.21
N LEU A 59 6.75 -13.54 -9.09
CA LEU A 59 8.13 -13.18 -8.79
C LEU A 59 8.69 -14.21 -7.80
N GLU A 60 9.71 -14.94 -8.22
CA GLU A 60 10.31 -16.02 -7.43
C GLU A 60 11.39 -15.48 -6.48
N PRO A 61 11.50 -16.01 -5.25
CA PRO A 61 12.56 -15.61 -4.34
C PRO A 61 13.96 -15.80 -4.95
N GLY A 62 14.82 -14.80 -4.80
CA GLY A 62 16.21 -14.84 -5.28
C GLY A 62 16.39 -14.40 -6.73
N THR A 63 15.34 -13.90 -7.41
CA THR A 63 15.48 -13.15 -8.65
C THR A 63 15.60 -11.65 -8.37
N PRO A 64 16.29 -10.87 -9.23
CA PRO A 64 16.40 -9.42 -9.06
C PRO A 64 15.04 -8.71 -8.95
N GLU A 65 14.06 -9.14 -9.75
CA GLU A 65 12.73 -8.53 -9.82
C GLU A 65 11.97 -8.71 -8.50
N TYR A 66 12.15 -9.85 -7.84
CA TYR A 66 11.60 -10.13 -6.51
C TYR A 66 12.23 -9.24 -5.45
N ASP A 67 13.56 -9.15 -5.42
CA ASP A 67 14.32 -8.37 -4.42
C ASP A 67 14.00 -6.87 -4.55
N GLU A 68 13.98 -6.35 -5.77
CA GLU A 68 13.67 -4.94 -6.05
C GLU A 68 12.20 -4.60 -5.73
N THR A 69 11.27 -5.50 -6.06
CA THR A 69 9.85 -5.33 -5.70
C THR A 69 9.66 -5.29 -4.19
N LEU A 70 10.35 -6.16 -3.44
CA LEU A 70 10.32 -6.15 -1.98
C LEU A 70 10.89 -4.84 -1.42
N GLU A 71 12.04 -4.38 -1.92
CA GLU A 71 12.65 -3.14 -1.46
C GLU A 71 11.67 -1.97 -1.65
N LEU A 72 11.08 -1.84 -2.84
CA LEU A 72 10.08 -0.83 -3.17
C LEU A 72 8.88 -0.82 -2.19
N LEU A 73 8.40 -2.01 -1.79
CA LEU A 73 7.30 -2.15 -0.82
C LEU A 73 7.72 -1.85 0.62
N GLN A 74 9.00 -2.06 0.96
CA GLN A 74 9.55 -1.79 2.29
C GLN A 74 9.91 -0.32 2.51
N ILE A 75 10.41 0.38 1.48
CA ILE A 75 10.79 1.81 1.54
C ILE A 75 9.62 2.77 1.35
N SER A 76 8.40 2.26 1.29
CA SER A 76 7.21 3.07 1.04
C SER A 76 7.04 4.20 2.08
N ARG A 77 6.64 5.38 1.62
CA ARG A 77 6.33 6.54 2.48
C ARG A 77 4.86 6.57 2.92
N CYS A 78 4.19 5.42 2.91
CA CYS A 78 2.77 5.34 3.27
C CYS A 78 2.55 5.72 4.74
N ARG A 79 1.48 6.47 4.97
CA ARG A 79 1.10 6.97 6.30
C ARG A 79 -0.21 6.37 6.73
N ARG A 80 -0.36 6.20 8.04
CA ARG A 80 -1.63 5.77 8.65
C ARG A 80 -2.70 6.84 8.41
N THR A 81 -3.94 6.41 8.28
CA THR A 81 -5.14 7.24 8.19
C THR A 81 -6.13 6.82 9.28
N LEU A 82 -7.22 7.57 9.44
CA LEU A 82 -8.33 7.10 10.29
C LEU A 82 -8.93 5.78 9.77
N GLY A 83 -8.92 5.56 8.45
CA GLY A 83 -9.28 4.28 7.82
C GLY A 83 -8.42 3.11 8.29
N THR A 84 -7.12 3.33 8.57
CA THR A 84 -6.24 2.30 9.16
C THR A 84 -6.75 1.77 10.51
N LEU A 85 -7.46 2.59 11.28
CA LEU A 85 -7.94 2.26 12.62
C LEU A 85 -9.37 1.71 12.62
N PHE A 86 -10.23 2.23 11.73
CA PHE A 86 -11.68 2.02 11.81
C PHE A 86 -12.33 1.53 10.51
N GLY A 87 -11.58 1.47 9.41
CA GLY A 87 -12.11 1.18 8.06
C GLY A 87 -11.84 -0.24 7.58
N ARG A 88 -12.79 -0.76 6.78
CA ARG A 88 -12.52 -1.62 5.62
C ARG A 88 -12.71 -0.69 4.43
N ASP A 89 -11.62 -0.19 3.88
CA ASP A 89 -11.69 0.80 2.83
C ASP A 89 -11.94 0.14 1.47
N SER A 90 -12.59 0.89 0.58
CA SER A 90 -12.93 0.49 -0.79
C SER A 90 -12.00 1.25 -1.75
N ALA A 91 -11.43 0.55 -2.73
CA ALA A 91 -10.65 1.17 -3.81
C ALA A 91 -11.54 1.81 -4.89
N ASP A 92 -12.65 2.43 -4.48
CA ASP A 92 -13.63 2.98 -5.43
C ASP A 92 -13.04 4.16 -6.20
N GLY A 93 -13.20 4.13 -7.53
CA GLY A 93 -12.73 5.18 -8.43
C GLY A 93 -11.27 5.08 -8.87
N ALA A 94 -10.54 4.04 -8.45
CA ALA A 94 -9.22 3.74 -9.00
C ALA A 94 -9.33 3.32 -10.47
N GLN A 95 -8.54 3.94 -11.36
CA GLN A 95 -8.47 3.50 -12.76
C GLN A 95 -7.51 2.33 -12.91
N SER A 96 -6.50 2.25 -12.04
CA SER A 96 -5.58 1.12 -12.03
C SER A 96 -5.34 0.62 -10.60
N THR A 97 -5.35 -0.69 -10.46
CA THR A 97 -5.09 -1.38 -9.19
C THR A 97 -4.03 -2.45 -9.38
N MET A 98 -3.14 -2.58 -8.41
CA MET A 98 -2.17 -3.67 -8.36
C MET A 98 -2.31 -4.38 -7.03
N THR A 99 -2.66 -5.67 -7.07
CA THR A 99 -2.71 -6.53 -5.89
C THR A 99 -1.47 -7.42 -5.85
N ILE A 100 -0.75 -7.36 -4.73
CA ILE A 100 0.44 -8.16 -4.46
C ILE A 100 0.11 -9.07 -3.30
N THR A 101 0.20 -10.38 -3.53
CA THR A 101 -0.01 -11.41 -2.51
C THR A 101 1.30 -12.13 -2.29
N SER A 102 1.78 -12.11 -1.06
CA SER A 102 2.98 -12.80 -0.65
C SER A 102 2.67 -14.28 -0.34
N GLY A 103 3.68 -15.14 -0.37
CA GLY A 103 3.54 -16.56 -0.05
C GLY A 103 3.10 -16.83 1.39
N SER A 104 3.42 -15.93 2.33
CA SER A 104 2.89 -15.95 3.71
C SER A 104 1.43 -15.50 3.83
N GLY A 105 0.78 -15.13 2.72
CA GLY A 105 -0.61 -14.67 2.68
C GLY A 105 -0.78 -13.19 2.99
N TRP A 106 0.31 -12.42 3.02
CA TRP A 106 0.25 -10.98 3.17
C TRP A 106 -0.26 -10.34 1.87
N MET A 107 -1.23 -9.44 1.96
CA MET A 107 -1.85 -8.81 0.80
C MET A 107 -1.67 -7.29 0.83
N VAL A 108 -1.17 -6.75 -0.27
CA VAL A 108 -1.08 -5.31 -0.52
C VAL A 108 -1.86 -4.99 -1.79
N MET A 109 -2.75 -4.01 -1.74
CA MET A 109 -3.41 -3.45 -2.91
C MET A 109 -2.98 -2.00 -3.07
N LEU A 110 -2.32 -1.70 -4.18
CA LEU A 110 -1.94 -0.35 -4.59
C LEU A 110 -3.01 0.21 -5.51
N THR A 111 -3.41 1.46 -5.30
CA THR A 111 -4.38 2.16 -6.16
C THR A 111 -3.80 3.47 -6.67
N ASP A 112 -4.11 3.83 -7.91
CA ASP A 112 -3.71 5.13 -8.47
C ASP A 112 -4.48 6.32 -7.86
N ALA A 113 -5.56 6.05 -7.13
CA ALA A 113 -6.34 7.02 -6.36
C ALA A 113 -5.60 7.56 -5.11
N GLY A 114 -4.39 7.10 -4.83
CA GLY A 114 -3.56 7.59 -3.73
C GLY A 114 -3.79 6.87 -2.40
N GLU A 115 -4.31 5.65 -2.46
CA GLU A 115 -4.52 4.77 -1.33
C GLU A 115 -3.79 3.44 -1.53
N VAL A 116 -3.40 2.83 -0.41
CA VAL A 116 -2.84 1.48 -0.37
C VAL A 116 -3.56 0.71 0.71
N LEU A 117 -4.10 -0.45 0.36
CA LEU A 117 -4.69 -1.36 1.34
C LEU A 117 -3.65 -2.41 1.71
N VAL A 118 -3.39 -2.57 3.01
CA VAL A 118 -2.57 -3.68 3.52
C VAL A 118 -3.44 -4.54 4.41
N ASN A 119 -3.67 -5.79 4.03
CA ASN A 119 -4.58 -6.73 4.68
C ASN A 119 -5.95 -6.10 5.01
N GLY A 120 -6.49 -5.31 4.08
CA GLY A 120 -7.79 -4.66 4.19
C GLY A 120 -7.83 -3.35 4.99
N ARG A 121 -6.67 -2.79 5.41
CA ARG A 121 -6.58 -1.48 6.06
C ARG A 121 -6.01 -0.45 5.10
N ALA A 122 -6.63 0.72 4.92
CA ALA A 122 -6.03 1.75 4.07
C ALA A 122 -4.91 2.52 4.76
N TYR A 123 -3.97 2.90 3.93
CA TYR A 123 -2.88 3.83 4.18
C TYR A 123 -2.86 4.83 3.04
N ARG A 124 -2.38 6.05 3.30
CA ARG A 124 -2.28 7.09 2.29
C ARG A 124 -0.87 7.19 1.74
N CYS A 125 -0.73 7.08 0.43
CA CYS A 125 0.51 7.32 -0.31
C CYS A 125 0.24 7.50 -1.80
N GLN A 126 1.16 8.14 -2.50
CA GLN A 126 1.14 8.13 -3.97
C GLN A 126 1.60 6.76 -4.45
N ALA A 127 0.66 5.83 -4.65
CA ALA A 127 0.99 4.47 -5.09
C ALA A 127 1.18 4.36 -6.60
N LYS A 128 0.69 5.35 -7.39
CA LYS A 128 0.82 5.35 -8.85
C LYS A 128 2.27 5.14 -9.35
N PRO A 129 3.30 5.84 -8.85
CA PRO A 129 4.69 5.58 -9.26
C PRO A 129 5.18 4.18 -8.88
N LEU A 130 4.72 3.66 -7.73
CA LEU A 130 5.07 2.33 -7.25
C LEU A 130 4.46 1.23 -8.13
N ILE A 131 3.22 1.41 -8.57
CA ILE A 131 2.53 0.50 -9.50
C ILE A 131 3.36 0.35 -10.78
N TYR A 132 3.74 1.45 -11.43
CA TYR A 132 4.47 1.36 -12.70
C TYR A 132 5.89 0.84 -12.52
N ALA A 133 6.58 1.18 -11.42
CA ALA A 133 7.91 0.62 -11.14
C ALA A 133 7.87 -0.91 -11.00
N ILE A 134 6.90 -1.46 -10.28
CA ILE A 134 6.74 -2.91 -10.12
C ILE A 134 6.28 -3.55 -11.44
N LEU A 135 5.44 -2.87 -12.22
CA LEU A 135 4.95 -3.36 -13.51
C LEU A 135 6.07 -3.47 -14.54
N ASP A 136 6.98 -2.49 -14.57
CA ASP A 136 8.14 -2.51 -15.46
C ASP A 136 9.08 -3.66 -15.10
N LEU A 137 9.37 -3.86 -13.80
CA LEU A 137 10.16 -5.00 -13.31
C LEU A 137 9.55 -6.35 -13.66
N ALA A 138 8.22 -6.49 -13.55
CA ALA A 138 7.54 -7.76 -13.78
C ALA A 138 7.45 -8.14 -15.28
N ARG A 139 7.79 -7.24 -16.20
CA ARG A 139 7.72 -7.43 -17.65
C ARG A 139 9.07 -7.71 -18.31
N GLU A 140 10.17 -7.60 -17.58
CA GLU A 140 11.52 -7.96 -18.04
C GLU A 140 11.74 -9.49 -18.03
#